data_AF-A0A7J3ZJQ4-F1
#
_entry.id   AF-A0A7J3ZJQ4-F1
#
_cell.length_a   1.000
_cell.length_b   1.000
_cell.length_c   1.000
_cell.angle_alpha   90.00
_cell.angle_beta   90.00
_cell.angle_gamma   90.00
#
_symmetry.space_group_name_H-M   'P 1'
#
loop_
_entity.id
_entity.type
_entity.pdbx_description
1 polymer ?
#
loop_
_entity_poly.entity_id
_entity_poly.type
_entity_poly.pdbx_seq_one_letter_code
_entity_poly.pdbx_strand_id
1 'polypeptide(L)' 'MEEVRKERTLKVNIGHVWFDYDSQNDILYVNFGDGEEEAEEEVLVDSDVVVRIKQDRMLGLMVLEFSKKIQREIL' A
#
# COMPACT_ATOMS: atom_id res chain seq x y z
N MET A 1 20.14 18.85 0.67
CA MET A 1 18.93 19.54 0.16
C MET A 1 17.76 18.77 0.73
N GLU A 2 16.93 19.41 1.53
CA GLU A 2 15.76 18.77 2.13
C GLU A 2 14.71 18.62 1.05
N GLU A 3 14.34 17.38 0.72
CA GLU A 3 13.35 17.09 -0.29
C GLU A 3 12.00 17.59 0.22
N VAL A 4 11.45 18.63 -0.41
CA VAL A 4 10.18 19.23 0.01
C VAL A 4 9.10 18.18 -0.19
N ARG A 5 8.60 17.64 0.92
CA ARG A 5 7.51 16.65 0.93
C ARG A 5 6.26 17.33 0.37
N LYS A 6 5.98 17.10 -0.91
CA LYS A 6 4.80 17.66 -1.58
C LYS A 6 3.59 16.84 -1.16
N GLU A 7 2.64 17.47 -0.46
CA GLU A 7 1.36 16.85 -0.15
C GLU A 7 0.61 16.58 -1.46
N ARG A 8 0.12 15.34 -1.61
CA ARG A 8 -0.66 14.90 -2.77
C ARG A 8 -1.94 14.23 -2.28
N THR A 9 -3.08 14.62 -2.84
CA THR A 9 -4.37 13.95 -2.60
C THR A 9 -4.62 12.95 -3.72
N LEU A 10 -4.97 11.71 -3.37
CA LEU A 10 -5.31 10.65 -4.32
C LEU A 10 -6.79 10.29 -4.20
N LYS A 11 -7.40 9.90 -5.32
CA LYS A 11 -8.74 9.30 -5.31
C LYS A 11 -8.62 7.82 -4.95
N VAL A 12 -9.56 7.31 -4.18
CA VAL A 12 -9.65 5.87 -3.88
C VAL A 12 -11.07 5.39 -4.14
N ASN A 13 -11.20 4.21 -4.73
CA ASN A 13 -12.50 3.54 -4.87
C ASN A 13 -12.53 2.31 -3.97
N ILE A 14 -13.18 2.43 -2.82
CA ILE A 14 -13.27 1.37 -1.80
C ILE A 14 -14.43 0.40 -2.05
N GLY A 15 -15.09 0.44 -3.22
CA GLY A 15 -16.26 -0.39 -3.52
C GLY A 15 -15.98 -1.89 -3.45
N HIS A 16 -14.76 -2.30 -3.74
CA HIS A 16 -14.28 -3.67 -3.55
C HIS A 16 -12.87 -3.61 -2.97
N VAL A 17 -12.66 -4.33 -1.86
CA VAL A 17 -11.37 -4.42 -1.17
C VAL A 17 -11.02 -5.88 -1.01
N TRP A 18 -9.83 -6.26 -1.44
CA TRP A 18 -9.34 -7.62 -1.29
C TRP A 18 -7.88 -7.63 -0.86
N PHE A 19 -7.48 -8.75 -0.27
CA PHE A 19 -6.20 -8.90 0.39
C PHE A 19 -5.49 -10.12 -0.17
N ASP A 20 -4.18 -10.00 -0.33
CA ASP A 20 -3.32 -11.14 -0.57
C ASP A 20 -2.08 -11.04 0.31
N TYR A 21 -1.70 -12.15 0.93
CA TYR A 21 -0.55 -12.19 1.82
C TYR A 21 0.54 -13.06 1.22
N ASP A 22 1.61 -12.42 0.80
CA ASP A 22 2.83 -13.09 0.37
C ASP A 22 3.65 -13.48 1.59
N SER A 23 3.46 -14.71 2.04
CA SER A 23 4.20 -15.27 3.17
C SER A 23 5.69 -15.46 2.92
N GLN A 24 6.12 -15.49 1.65
CA GLN A 24 7.52 -15.67 1.30
C GLN A 24 8.30 -14.36 1.51
N ASN A 25 7.68 -13.22 1.19
CA ASN A 25 8.30 -11.90 1.32
C ASN A 25 7.81 -11.10 2.55
N ASP A 26 6.86 -11.62 3.31
CA ASP A 26 6.22 -10.95 4.46
C ASP A 26 5.57 -9.61 4.06
N ILE A 27 4.73 -9.67 3.01
CA ILE A 27 4.02 -8.50 2.47
C ILE A 27 2.52 -8.77 2.45
N LEU A 28 1.75 -7.89 3.07
CA LEU A 28 0.30 -7.83 2.89
C LEU A 28 -0.03 -6.82 1.79
N TYR A 29 -0.64 -7.31 0.71
CA TYR A 29 -1.25 -6.47 -0.32
C TYR A 29 -2.69 -6.16 0.08
N VAL A 30 -3.02 -4.87 0.09
CA VAL A 30 -4.40 -4.37 0.22
C VAL A 30 -4.75 -3.71 -1.10
N ASN A 31 -5.72 -4.26 -1.82
CA ASN A 31 -6.07 -3.83 -3.16
C ASN A 31 -7.48 -3.22 -3.20
N PHE A 32 -7.66 -2.21 -4.05
CA PHE A 32 -8.91 -1.49 -4.26
C PHE A 32 -9.39 -1.68 -5.71
N GLY A 33 -10.62 -2.16 -5.88
CA GLY A 33 -11.24 -2.42 -7.17
C GLY A 33 -11.44 -3.91 -7.46
N ASP A 34 -11.98 -4.22 -8.64
CA ASP A 34 -12.50 -5.54 -8.99
C ASP A 34 -11.41 -6.54 -9.46
N GLY A 35 -10.15 -6.12 -9.55
CA GLY A 35 -9.06 -6.98 -9.99
C GLY A 35 -7.67 -6.38 -9.79
N GLU A 36 -6.65 -7.09 -10.25
CA GLU A 36 -5.27 -6.63 -10.24
C GLU A 36 -5.03 -5.56 -11.30
N GLU A 37 -4.44 -4.45 -10.88
CA GLU A 37 -3.97 -3.39 -11.75
C GLU A 37 -2.48 -3.15 -11.51
N GLU A 38 -1.72 -2.94 -12.59
CA GLU A 38 -0.34 -2.48 -12.52
C GLU A 38 -0.28 -1.00 -12.17
N ALA A 39 0.54 -0.67 -11.17
CA ALA A 39 0.82 0.70 -10.77
C ALA A 39 1.77 1.38 -11.76
N GLU A 40 1.59 2.69 -11.97
CA GLU A 40 2.54 3.53 -12.69
C GLU A 40 3.59 4.13 -11.75
N GLU A 41 3.24 4.24 -10.47
CA GLU A 41 4.08 4.82 -9.43
C GLU A 41 3.87 4.05 -8.12
N GLU A 42 4.97 3.79 -7.42
CA GLU A 42 4.99 3.19 -6.08
C GLU A 42 5.75 4.11 -5.14
N VAL A 43 5.09 4.54 -4.07
CA VAL A 43 5.64 5.51 -3.13
C VAL A 43 5.77 4.87 -1.76
N LEU A 44 7.00 4.75 -1.25
CA LEU A 44 7.21 4.40 0.14
C LEU A 44 6.74 5.58 1.02
N VAL A 45 5.71 5.32 1.81
CA VAL A 45 5.15 6.21 2.81
C VAL A 45 5.52 5.64 4.18
N ASP A 46 6.06 6.51 5.04
CA ASP A 46 6.68 6.07 6.30
C ASP A 46 7.82 5.06 6.01
N SER A 47 7.98 4.04 6.84
CA SER A 47 9.12 3.12 6.80
C SER A 47 8.79 1.79 6.13
N ASP A 48 7.50 1.44 6.02
CA ASP A 48 7.06 0.08 5.69
C ASP A 48 5.70 -0.02 4.98
N VAL A 49 5.16 1.10 4.49
CA VAL A 49 3.94 1.11 3.68
C VAL A 49 4.25 1.67 2.30
N VAL A 50 3.97 0.90 1.24
CA VAL A 50 4.11 1.39 -0.13
C VAL A 50 2.73 1.64 -0.71
N VAL A 51 2.47 2.87 -1.15
CA VAL A 51 1.22 3.24 -1.84
C VAL A 51 1.38 2.97 -3.33
N ARG A 52 0.46 2.22 -3.92
CA ARG A 52 0.42 1.89 -5.34
C ARG A 52 -0.51 2.87 -6.07
N ILE A 53 0.02 3.62 -7.02
CA ILE A 53 -0.68 4.72 -7.69
C ILE A 53 -0.71 4.49 -9.20
N LYS A 54 -1.83 4.79 -9.81
CA LYS A 54 -1.97 4.90 -11.26
C LYS A 54 -2.70 6.18 -11.58
N GLN A 55 -2.07 7.03 -12.39
CA GLN A 55 -2.54 8.41 -12.59
C GLN A 55 -2.72 9.12 -11.24
N ASP A 56 -3.96 9.52 -10.87
CA ASP A 56 -4.30 10.14 -9.58
C ASP A 56 -5.19 9.25 -8.69
N ARG A 57 -5.15 7.93 -8.93
CA ARG A 57 -5.90 6.94 -8.15
C ARG A 57 -4.97 6.03 -7.36
N MET A 58 -5.28 5.86 -6.09
CA MET A 58 -4.70 4.82 -5.26
C MET A 58 -5.31 3.47 -5.65
N LEU A 59 -4.46 2.57 -6.13
CA LEU A 59 -4.83 1.19 -6.45
C LEU A 59 -4.83 0.30 -5.20
N GLY A 60 -4.00 0.64 -4.23
CA GLY A 60 -3.81 -0.18 -3.04
C GLY A 60 -2.57 0.23 -2.26
N LEU A 61 -2.21 -0.60 -1.30
CA LEU A 61 -0.99 -0.46 -0.51
C LEU A 61 -0.37 -1.82 -0.23
N MET A 62 0.96 -1.84 -0.13
CA MET A 62 1.74 -2.96 0.38
C MET A 62 2.18 -2.63 1.79
N VAL A 63 1.94 -3.53 2.73
CA VAL A 63 2.46 -3.44 4.09
C VAL A 63 3.64 -4.40 4.19
N LEU A 64 4.84 -3.85 4.24
CA LEU A 64 6.08 -4.61 4.37
C LEU A 64 6.28 -5.07 5.82
N GLU A 65 6.98 -6.17 6.00
CA GLU A 65 7.24 -6.79 7.31
C GLU A 65 5.94 -6.96 8.13
N PHE A 66 4.84 -7.33 7.46
CA PHE A 66 3.50 -7.29 8.02
C PHE A 66 3.39 -8.10 9.32
N SER A 67 4.07 -9.25 9.38
CA SER A 67 4.12 -10.11 10.56
C SER A 67 4.60 -9.39 11.83
N LYS A 68 5.53 -8.44 11.72
CA LYS A 68 6.05 -7.68 12.87
C LYS A 68 5.02 -6.70 13.42
N LYS A 69 4.09 -6.23 12.59
CA LYS A 69 3.03 -5.29 13.00
C LYS A 69 1.94 -6.00 13.79
N ILE A 70 1.51 -7.20 13.36
CA ILE A 70 0.49 -7.98 14.07
C ILE A 70 1.01 -8.55 15.40
N GLN A 71 2.31 -8.86 15.50
CA GLN A 71 2.89 -9.43 16.71
C GLN A 71 2.98 -8.41 17.86
N ARG A 72 3.03 -7.11 17.53
CA ARG A 72 3.14 -6.03 18.51
C ARG A 72 1.81 -5.70 19.20
N GLU A 73 0.68 -6.09 18.62
CA GLU A 73 -0.66 -5.80 19.17
C GLU A 73 -1.28 -6.99 19.93
N ILE A 74 -0.67 -8.19 19.86
CA ILE A 74 -1.19 -9.41 20.50
C ILE A 74 -0.42 -9.76 21.81
N LEU A 75 0.55 -8.94 22.22
CA LEU A 75 1.35 -9.13 23.44
C LEU A 75 1.20 -8.00 24.45
#